data_AF-A0A6A2Y8W5-F1
#
_entry.id   AF-A0A6A2Y8W5-F1
#
_cell.length_a   1.000
_cell.length_b   1.000
_cell.length_c   1.000
_cell.angle_alpha   90.00
_cell.angle_beta   90.00
_cell.angle_gamma   90.00
#
_symmetry.space_group_name_H-M   'P 1'
#
loop_
_entity.id
_entity.type
_entity.pdbx_description
1 polymer ?
#
loop_
_entity_poly.entity_id
_entity_poly.type
_entity_poly.pdbx_seq_one_letter_code
_entity_poly.pdbx_strand_id
1 'polypeptide(L)'
;MEFNFIAIKSFQDVGYLSYIRDGGNTDGIVRFMEALVTSPYAKLGVERSSTKGLVHIRSCQSNMYWQRIESSSVADGPWIWATAKEKEEDQSKESCTLFKFIPVDPALNKFRINPGDATHVAFKGDNDKYLFLGNDVTAMFGANDIGEPSVPFEIIPTNDGNIRIKSSKTGKFLRNEIMFIMADSDGTTTDDSWTVFRPVKVDEETIALINLGNKQFCMRVPGLDTLGAMATSVTTAARIRVEEPVLTREIYDVIYDFNNARVYDQTVLVVAQNSAANFTDQSSTLDVKLAYTDTKTSSWKTDFSLTLGMKTSIEIGVPLIFDGSIEMSAEVRSGVEWGKSFETSTNLEVVNSVIVPPMTKVTVNLVATKGLCDIPFSFMQRDTLYDGRPVLTEVQGGTYFGSNYYNHKFETRAEDLPPVTKL
;
A
#
# COMPACT_ATOMS: atom_id res chain seq x y z
N MET A 1 8.25 -20.88 -2.68
CA MET A 1 8.93 -21.43 -3.88
C MET A 1 10.37 -21.75 -3.50
N GLU A 2 10.86 -22.94 -3.85
CA GLU A 2 12.29 -23.29 -3.73
C GLU A 2 12.85 -23.41 -5.14
N PHE A 3 13.55 -22.38 -5.59
CA PHE A 3 14.43 -22.49 -6.75
C PHE A 3 15.85 -22.60 -6.23
N ASN A 4 16.56 -23.68 -6.55
CA ASN A 4 17.98 -23.80 -6.20
C ASN A 4 18.86 -22.92 -7.10
N PHE A 5 18.37 -22.64 -8.32
CA PHE A 5 19.02 -21.79 -9.30
C PHE A 5 17.98 -20.95 -10.04
N ILE A 6 18.33 -19.70 -10.32
CA ILE A 6 17.50 -18.76 -11.07
C ILE A 6 18.33 -18.03 -12.13
N ALA A 7 17.63 -17.44 -13.08
CA ALA A 7 18.14 -16.37 -13.93
C ALA A 7 17.12 -15.22 -13.87
N ILE A 8 17.61 -13.99 -13.76
CA ILE A 8 16.74 -12.82 -13.58
C ILE A 8 16.81 -11.97 -14.85
N LYS A 9 15.65 -11.55 -15.35
CA LYS A 9 15.51 -10.66 -16.50
C LYS A 9 14.73 -9.42 -16.06
N SER A 10 15.17 -8.24 -16.51
CA SER A 10 14.44 -6.98 -16.28
C SER A 10 13.24 -6.86 -17.22
N PHE A 11 12.21 -6.13 -16.78
CA PHE A 11 11.11 -5.70 -17.65
C PHE A 11 11.44 -4.41 -18.40
N GLN A 12 12.38 -3.62 -17.88
CA GLN A 12 12.75 -2.30 -18.40
C GLN A 12 14.07 -2.32 -19.18
N ASP A 13 14.97 -3.25 -18.84
CA ASP A 13 16.28 -3.40 -19.48
C ASP A 13 16.37 -4.66 -20.36
N VAL A 14 17.33 -4.62 -21.29
CA VAL A 14 17.65 -5.74 -22.16
C VAL A 14 18.72 -6.63 -21.51
N GLY A 15 18.44 -7.93 -21.44
CA GLY A 15 19.39 -8.94 -20.99
C GLY A 15 19.07 -9.55 -19.62
N TYR A 16 19.88 -10.53 -19.24
CA TYR A 16 19.83 -11.22 -17.96
C TYR A 16 20.86 -10.63 -17.01
N LEU A 17 20.53 -10.69 -15.73
CA LEU A 17 21.32 -10.16 -14.64
C LEU A 17 22.60 -10.98 -14.46
N SER A 18 23.74 -10.31 -14.37
CA SER A 18 25.04 -10.90 -14.03
C SER A 18 25.88 -9.89 -13.26
N TYR A 19 27.21 -9.97 -13.30
CA TYR A 19 28.11 -9.00 -12.68
C TYR A 19 29.15 -8.48 -13.69
N ILE A 20 29.54 -7.22 -13.53
CA ILE A 20 30.59 -6.55 -14.31
C ILE A 20 31.93 -7.26 -14.08
N ARG A 21 32.66 -7.46 -15.16
CA ARG A 21 33.94 -8.19 -15.19
C ARG A 21 34.87 -7.68 -16.29
N ASP A 22 34.72 -6.39 -16.62
CA ASP A 22 35.42 -5.74 -17.74
C ASP A 22 36.79 -5.19 -17.32
N GLY A 23 37.14 -5.31 -16.02
CA GLY A 23 38.36 -4.76 -15.46
C GLY A 23 38.13 -3.36 -14.92
N GLY A 24 38.33 -3.16 -13.62
CA GLY A 24 38.37 -1.83 -13.00
C GLY A 24 37.59 -1.72 -11.69
N ASN A 25 37.28 -0.49 -11.29
CA ASN A 25 36.70 -0.20 -9.98
C ASN A 25 35.23 -0.62 -9.84
N THR A 26 34.58 -1.09 -10.89
CA THR A 26 33.17 -1.53 -10.90
C THR A 26 33.03 -3.06 -10.99
N ASP A 27 34.15 -3.79 -11.03
CA ASP A 27 34.13 -5.25 -11.13
C ASP A 27 33.41 -5.89 -9.94
N GLY A 28 32.41 -6.71 -10.26
CA GLY A 28 31.54 -7.35 -9.27
C GLY A 28 30.20 -6.66 -9.08
N ILE A 29 29.98 -5.43 -9.56
CA ILE A 29 28.65 -4.80 -9.54
C ILE A 29 27.67 -5.64 -10.37
N VAL A 30 26.49 -5.90 -9.81
CA VAL A 30 25.44 -6.68 -10.47
C VAL A 30 24.69 -5.80 -11.49
N ARG A 31 24.56 -6.26 -12.75
CA ARG A 31 23.95 -5.50 -13.86
C ARG A 31 23.30 -6.41 -14.90
N PHE A 32 22.21 -5.93 -15.53
CA PHE A 32 21.60 -6.58 -16.69
C PHE A 32 22.48 -6.39 -17.93
N MET A 33 23.13 -7.46 -18.39
CA MET A 33 24.06 -7.38 -19.53
C MET A 33 24.22 -8.69 -20.32
N GLU A 34 23.77 -9.83 -19.78
CA GLU A 34 23.91 -11.10 -20.50
C GLU A 34 22.81 -11.25 -21.55
N ALA A 35 23.17 -11.47 -22.81
CA ALA A 35 22.17 -11.63 -23.86
C ALA A 35 21.38 -12.95 -23.76
N LEU A 36 22.00 -13.99 -23.19
CA LEU A 36 21.46 -15.36 -23.18
C LEU A 36 21.30 -15.89 -21.75
N VAL A 37 20.15 -16.50 -21.47
CA VAL A 37 19.87 -17.17 -20.19
C VAL A 37 20.82 -18.34 -19.89
N THR A 38 21.38 -18.93 -20.95
CA THR A 38 22.33 -20.05 -20.87
C THR A 38 23.75 -19.59 -20.54
N SER A 39 24.00 -18.29 -20.45
CA SER A 39 25.29 -17.76 -20.01
C SER A 39 25.60 -18.27 -18.60
N PRO A 40 26.83 -18.78 -18.33
CA PRO A 40 27.20 -19.22 -17.00
C PRO A 40 27.18 -18.08 -15.98
N TYR A 41 27.34 -16.83 -16.43
CA TYR A 41 27.30 -15.62 -15.61
C TYR A 41 25.86 -15.18 -15.25
N ALA A 42 24.86 -15.62 -16.02
CA ALA A 42 23.44 -15.35 -15.75
C ALA A 42 22.83 -16.33 -14.73
N LYS A 43 23.54 -17.42 -14.39
CA LYS A 43 23.09 -18.44 -13.46
C LYS A 43 23.39 -18.01 -12.02
N LEU A 44 22.34 -17.83 -11.22
CA LEU A 44 22.42 -17.42 -9.83
C LEU A 44 21.97 -18.56 -8.92
N GLY A 45 22.71 -18.81 -7.85
CA GLY A 45 22.32 -19.74 -6.79
C GLY A 45 21.51 -19.00 -5.74
N VAL A 46 20.40 -19.58 -5.32
CA VAL A 46 19.57 -19.06 -4.22
C VAL A 46 19.64 -20.06 -3.08
N GLU A 47 20.08 -19.58 -1.92
CA GLU A 47 20.26 -20.42 -0.74
C GLU A 47 19.40 -19.89 0.40
N ARG A 48 18.72 -20.79 1.11
CA ARG A 48 17.89 -20.42 2.25
C ARG A 48 18.74 -19.76 3.34
N SER A 49 18.20 -18.69 3.92
CA SER A 49 18.68 -18.11 5.16
C SER A 49 18.16 -18.90 6.37
N SER A 50 18.81 -18.75 7.53
CA SER A 50 18.19 -19.11 8.81
C SER A 50 16.98 -18.25 9.17
N THR A 51 16.90 -17.04 8.60
CA THR A 51 15.78 -16.10 8.76
C THR A 51 14.69 -16.39 7.73
N LYS A 52 13.50 -16.77 8.20
CA LYS A 52 12.37 -17.14 7.34
C LYS A 52 11.98 -16.02 6.37
N GLY A 53 11.88 -16.38 5.09
CA GLY A 53 11.47 -15.47 4.02
C GLY A 53 12.61 -14.67 3.40
N LEU A 54 13.84 -14.82 3.91
CA LEU A 54 15.05 -14.24 3.33
C LEU A 54 15.93 -15.34 2.70
N VAL A 55 16.77 -14.92 1.77
CA VAL A 55 17.67 -15.80 1.03
C VAL A 55 19.01 -15.13 0.81
N HIS A 56 20.02 -15.96 0.59
CA HIS A 56 21.30 -15.55 0.04
C HIS A 56 21.27 -15.75 -1.47
N ILE A 57 21.77 -14.78 -2.23
CA ILE A 57 21.91 -14.88 -3.67
C ILE A 57 23.41 -14.87 -3.99
N ARG A 58 23.86 -15.80 -4.82
CA ARG A 58 25.26 -15.82 -5.30
C ARG A 58 25.35 -16.05 -6.79
N SER A 59 26.43 -15.51 -7.37
CA SER A 59 26.83 -15.89 -8.73
C SER A 59 27.32 -17.33 -8.72
N CYS A 60 26.77 -18.19 -9.59
CA CYS A 60 27.26 -19.58 -9.69
C CYS A 60 28.68 -19.64 -10.29
N GLN A 61 29.06 -18.65 -11.09
CA GLN A 61 30.34 -18.63 -11.79
C GLN A 61 31.50 -18.21 -10.88
N SER A 62 31.31 -17.17 -10.06
CA SER A 62 32.35 -16.72 -9.12
C SER A 62 32.21 -17.36 -7.73
N ASN A 63 31.06 -17.97 -7.44
CA ASN A 63 30.66 -18.48 -6.13
C ASN A 63 30.65 -17.41 -5.02
N MET A 64 30.48 -16.14 -5.40
CA MET A 64 30.44 -15.01 -4.48
C MET A 64 29.00 -14.56 -4.25
N TYR A 65 28.66 -14.27 -3.01
CA TYR A 65 27.35 -13.78 -2.58
C TYR A 65 27.19 -12.30 -2.90
N TRP A 66 25.93 -11.91 -3.05
CA TRP A 66 25.52 -10.53 -3.18
C TRP A 66 25.59 -9.83 -1.83
N GLN A 67 26.14 -8.62 -1.81
CA GLN A 67 26.13 -7.70 -0.68
C GLN A 67 25.89 -6.28 -1.18
N ARG A 68 25.33 -5.42 -0.34
CA ARG A 68 25.14 -4.00 -0.66
C ARG A 68 26.40 -3.23 -0.28
N ILE A 69 27.04 -2.54 -1.20
CA ILE A 69 28.25 -1.75 -0.91
C ILE A 69 28.05 -0.33 -1.41
N GLU A 70 28.20 0.63 -0.50
CA GLU A 70 28.40 2.04 -0.83
C GLU A 70 29.89 2.28 -1.08
N SER A 71 30.25 2.65 -2.31
CA SER A 71 31.64 2.86 -2.71
C SER A 71 31.84 4.30 -3.15
N SER A 72 32.77 5.01 -2.53
CA SER A 72 33.12 6.39 -2.90
C SER A 72 33.67 6.51 -4.34
N SER A 73 34.04 5.38 -4.95
CA SER A 73 34.54 5.31 -6.33
C SER A 73 33.45 5.15 -7.39
N VAL A 74 32.18 4.98 -7.00
CA VAL A 74 31.04 4.82 -7.91
C VAL A 74 29.93 5.77 -7.47
N ALA A 75 29.57 6.73 -8.31
CA ALA A 75 28.46 7.65 -8.04
C ALA A 75 27.11 6.93 -8.02
N ASP A 76 26.06 7.62 -7.55
CA ASP A 76 24.66 7.20 -7.59
C ASP A 76 24.25 6.07 -6.63
N GLY A 77 24.95 5.95 -5.50
CA GLY A 77 24.46 5.29 -4.30
C GLY A 77 24.99 3.87 -4.07
N PRO A 78 24.45 3.14 -3.08
CA PRO A 78 24.89 1.80 -2.76
C PRO A 78 24.42 0.79 -3.81
N TRP A 79 25.39 0.10 -4.41
CA TRP A 79 25.15 -0.90 -5.45
C TRP A 79 25.12 -2.31 -4.85
N ILE A 80 24.56 -3.27 -5.59
CA ILE A 80 24.68 -4.69 -5.24
C ILE A 80 25.94 -5.25 -5.90
N TRP A 81 26.78 -5.90 -5.10
CA TRP A 81 28.05 -6.48 -5.53
C TRP A 81 28.05 -7.98 -5.28
N ALA A 82 28.46 -8.76 -6.27
CA ALA A 82 28.70 -10.19 -6.16
C ALA A 82 30.15 -10.46 -5.71
N THR A 83 30.51 -9.99 -4.52
CA THR A 83 31.90 -10.00 -4.00
C THR A 83 32.03 -10.56 -2.57
N ALA A 84 30.95 -10.95 -1.91
CA ALA A 84 31.01 -11.59 -0.59
C ALA A 84 31.48 -13.05 -0.72
N LYS A 85 32.51 -13.44 0.06
CA LYS A 85 32.98 -14.84 0.09
C LYS A 85 32.14 -15.74 0.97
N GLU A 86 31.52 -15.15 1.99
CA GLU A 86 30.74 -15.85 3.02
C GLU A 86 29.37 -15.20 3.16
N LYS A 87 28.44 -15.93 3.77
CA LYS A 87 27.11 -15.42 4.11
C LYS A 87 27.21 -14.53 5.35
N GLU A 88 26.50 -13.41 5.33
CA GLU A 88 26.31 -12.55 6.49
C GLU A 88 24.82 -12.32 6.69
N GLU A 89 24.28 -12.76 7.82
CA GLU A 89 22.85 -12.72 8.13
C GLU A 89 22.48 -11.58 9.09
N ASP A 90 23.47 -10.87 9.64
CA ASP A 90 23.25 -9.68 10.44
C ASP A 90 22.82 -8.50 9.54
N GLN A 91 21.50 -8.24 9.50
CA GLN A 91 20.89 -7.17 8.71
C GLN A 91 21.34 -5.76 9.12
N SER A 92 22.04 -5.59 10.25
CA SER A 92 22.63 -4.30 10.63
C SER A 92 23.96 -4.00 9.94
N LYS A 93 24.62 -5.01 9.36
CA LYS A 93 25.89 -4.82 8.67
C LYS A 93 25.66 -4.47 7.22
N GLU A 94 26.42 -3.50 6.71
CA GLU A 94 26.44 -3.21 5.26
C GLU A 94 26.84 -4.44 4.44
N SER A 95 27.67 -5.34 5.00
CA SER A 95 28.05 -6.60 4.38
C SER A 95 26.95 -7.67 4.37
N CYS A 96 25.74 -7.38 4.89
CA CYS A 96 24.61 -8.32 4.90
C CYS A 96 24.35 -8.87 3.48
N THR A 97 24.20 -10.19 3.40
CA THR A 97 23.97 -10.90 2.13
C THR A 97 22.55 -11.40 1.99
N LEU A 98 21.65 -10.97 2.88
CA LEU A 98 20.24 -11.34 2.84
C LEU A 98 19.46 -10.49 1.85
N PHE A 99 18.58 -11.15 1.09
CA PHE A 99 17.65 -10.54 0.17
C PHE A 99 16.26 -11.13 0.37
N LYS A 100 15.24 -10.34 0.03
CA LYS A 100 13.84 -10.75 0.05
C LYS A 100 13.28 -10.75 -1.36
N PHE A 101 12.74 -11.89 -1.77
CA PHE A 101 11.88 -11.97 -2.95
C PHE A 101 10.47 -11.55 -2.56
N ILE A 102 9.98 -10.45 -3.13
CA ILE A 102 8.62 -9.97 -2.93
C ILE A 102 7.82 -10.30 -4.21
N PRO A 103 6.82 -11.19 -4.14
CA PRO A 103 5.99 -11.48 -5.30
C PRO A 103 5.21 -10.24 -5.73
N VAL A 104 5.29 -9.90 -7.02
CA VAL A 104 4.44 -8.90 -7.67
C VAL A 104 3.31 -9.60 -8.43
N ASP A 105 3.65 -10.67 -9.14
CA ASP A 105 2.70 -11.57 -9.79
C ASP A 105 3.30 -12.99 -9.79
N PRO A 106 2.92 -13.83 -8.82
CA PRO A 106 3.42 -15.20 -8.71
C PRO A 106 3.07 -16.07 -9.92
N ALA A 107 1.93 -15.83 -10.58
CA ALA A 107 1.48 -16.62 -11.73
C ALA A 107 2.39 -16.39 -12.94
N LEU A 108 2.96 -15.19 -13.05
CA LEU A 108 3.91 -14.82 -14.10
C LEU A 108 5.38 -14.86 -13.65
N ASN A 109 5.69 -15.40 -12.47
CA ASN A 109 7.03 -15.39 -11.87
C ASN A 109 7.66 -13.98 -11.80
N LYS A 110 6.86 -12.94 -11.52
CA LYS A 110 7.34 -11.57 -11.34
C LYS A 110 7.62 -11.30 -9.86
N PHE A 111 8.86 -10.89 -9.57
CA PHE A 111 9.31 -10.61 -8.22
C PHE A 111 10.12 -9.31 -8.19
N ARG A 112 10.02 -8.59 -7.07
CA ARG A 112 11.01 -7.59 -6.66
C ARG A 112 12.04 -8.26 -5.76
N ILE A 113 13.29 -7.83 -5.86
CA ILE A 113 14.37 -8.30 -5.01
C ILE A 113 14.85 -7.10 -4.23
N ASN A 114 14.58 -7.10 -2.93
CA ASN A 114 15.07 -6.07 -2.05
C ASN A 114 16.25 -6.65 -1.27
N PRO A 115 17.27 -5.83 -0.94
CA PRO A 115 18.10 -6.15 0.21
C PRO A 115 17.18 -6.50 1.38
N GLY A 116 17.60 -7.43 2.23
CA GLY A 116 16.94 -7.71 3.50
C GLY A 116 17.13 -6.55 4.47
N ASP A 117 16.89 -5.32 4.02
CA ASP A 117 16.92 -4.13 4.84
C ASP A 117 15.88 -4.34 5.95
N ALA A 118 16.37 -4.24 7.17
CA ALA A 118 15.65 -3.98 8.39
C ALA A 118 14.30 -3.26 8.14
N THR A 119 13.18 -3.91 8.46
CA THR A 119 11.89 -3.21 8.45
C THR A 119 11.87 -2.27 9.64
N HIS A 120 12.07 -0.98 9.38
CA HIS A 120 12.05 0.06 10.39
C HIS A 120 10.61 0.50 10.65
N VAL A 121 10.27 0.68 11.92
CA VAL A 121 8.96 1.12 12.37
C VAL A 121 9.10 2.16 13.49
N ALA A 122 8.12 3.03 13.60
CA ALA A 122 7.86 3.83 14.79
C ALA A 122 6.60 3.30 15.48
N PHE A 123 6.63 3.21 16.81
CA PHE A 123 5.48 2.82 17.61
C PHE A 123 4.85 4.06 18.22
N LYS A 124 3.53 4.21 18.15
CA LYS A 124 2.81 5.35 18.73
C LYS A 124 1.76 4.89 19.72
N GLY A 125 1.81 5.45 20.92
CA GLY A 125 0.95 5.07 22.03
C GLY A 125 -0.44 5.72 21.96
N ASP A 126 -1.27 5.38 22.93
CA ASP A 126 -2.61 5.96 23.15
C ASP A 126 -2.56 7.43 23.61
N ASN A 127 -1.39 7.92 24.02
CA ASN A 127 -1.15 9.32 24.36
C ASN A 127 -0.67 10.18 23.16
N ASP A 128 -0.78 9.66 21.94
CA ASP A 128 -0.33 10.30 20.69
C ASP A 128 1.18 10.60 20.62
N LYS A 129 2.01 10.01 21.50
CA LYS A 129 3.47 10.13 21.47
C LYS A 129 4.12 8.90 20.87
N TYR A 130 5.27 9.10 20.25
CA TYR A 130 6.11 8.01 19.75
C TYR A 130 6.94 7.38 20.88
N LEU A 131 7.10 6.07 20.78
CA LEU A 131 8.05 5.31 21.56
C LEU A 131 9.46 5.74 21.16
N PHE A 132 10.28 6.09 22.14
CA PHE A 132 11.68 6.42 21.96
C PHE A 132 12.50 5.86 23.12
N LEU A 133 13.82 5.93 23.03
CA LEU A 133 14.71 5.55 24.14
C LEU A 133 15.11 6.75 24.99
N GLY A 134 14.56 6.83 26.20
CA GLY A 134 15.03 7.71 27.25
C GLY A 134 16.36 7.22 27.81
N ASN A 135 17.37 8.12 27.87
CA ASN A 135 18.74 7.79 28.29
C ASN A 135 19.34 6.60 27.51
N ASP A 136 18.93 6.41 26.25
CA ASP A 136 19.38 5.34 25.35
C ASP A 136 19.09 3.90 25.83
N VAL A 137 18.24 3.74 26.85
CA VAL A 137 17.92 2.42 27.43
C VAL A 137 16.41 2.25 27.64
N THR A 138 15.74 3.18 28.32
CA THR A 138 14.35 2.98 28.73
C THR A 138 13.40 3.30 27.58
N ALA A 139 12.53 2.36 27.19
CA ALA A 139 11.54 2.61 26.15
C ALA A 139 10.33 3.39 26.72
N MET A 140 10.02 4.56 26.16
CA MET A 140 8.99 5.49 26.68
C MET A 140 8.19 6.16 25.56
N PHE A 141 6.90 6.37 25.76
CA PHE A 141 6.03 7.11 24.85
C PHE A 141 6.04 8.61 25.17
N GLY A 142 7.09 9.30 24.72
CA GLY A 142 7.28 10.74 25.01
C GLY A 142 7.75 11.60 23.84
N ALA A 143 8.21 11.00 22.74
CA ALA A 143 8.68 11.75 21.58
C ALA A 143 7.49 12.32 20.79
N ASN A 144 7.66 13.54 20.28
CA ASN A 144 6.62 14.20 19.46
C ASN A 144 6.89 14.04 17.97
N ASP A 145 8.17 13.97 17.62
CA ASP A 145 8.62 13.96 16.25
C ASP A 145 9.11 12.55 15.88
N ILE A 146 8.52 11.98 14.84
CA ILE A 146 8.87 10.65 14.30
C ILE A 146 10.32 10.62 13.78
N GLY A 147 10.87 11.79 13.45
CA GLY A 147 12.24 12.02 13.03
C GLY A 147 13.29 11.94 14.12
N GLU A 148 12.90 11.91 15.40
CA GLU A 148 13.87 11.85 16.49
C GLU A 148 14.72 10.57 16.36
N PRO A 149 16.06 10.64 16.41
CA PRO A 149 16.92 9.49 16.10
C PRO A 149 16.70 8.23 16.95
N SER A 150 16.02 8.35 18.10
CA SER A 150 15.74 7.25 19.01
C SER A 150 14.33 6.63 18.87
N VAL A 151 13.51 7.16 17.96
CA VAL A 151 12.15 6.67 17.65
C VAL A 151 12.16 5.44 16.71
N PRO A 152 13.02 5.35 15.69
CA PRO A 152 13.00 4.20 14.79
C PRO A 152 13.46 2.91 15.47
N PHE A 153 12.69 1.84 15.31
CA PHE A 153 13.03 0.47 15.71
C PHE A 153 13.01 -0.47 14.51
N GLU A 154 13.93 -1.42 14.47
CA GLU A 154 13.97 -2.50 13.49
C GLU A 154 13.20 -3.72 14.00
N ILE A 155 12.34 -4.28 13.14
CA ILE A 155 11.63 -5.53 13.40
C ILE A 155 12.44 -6.71 12.86
N ILE A 156 12.86 -7.60 13.76
CA ILE A 156 13.51 -8.87 13.41
C ILE A 156 12.49 -10.00 13.55
N PRO A 157 11.96 -10.55 12.43
CA PRO A 157 11.04 -11.67 12.49
C PRO A 157 11.74 -12.94 12.96
N THR A 158 11.00 -13.78 13.68
CA THR A 158 11.44 -15.10 14.12
C THR A 158 10.69 -16.20 13.34
N ASN A 159 11.17 -17.45 13.42
CA ASN A 159 10.68 -18.54 12.56
C ASN A 159 9.22 -18.94 12.83
N ASP A 160 8.67 -18.60 13.99
CA ASP A 160 7.32 -18.95 14.45
C ASP A 160 6.32 -17.79 14.35
N GLY A 161 6.71 -16.67 13.73
CA GLY A 161 5.86 -15.49 13.55
C GLY A 161 5.87 -14.51 14.72
N ASN A 162 6.67 -14.77 15.77
CA ASN A 162 7.01 -13.75 16.76
C ASN A 162 8.09 -12.80 16.21
N ILE A 163 8.39 -11.75 16.96
CA ILE A 163 9.37 -10.72 16.57
C ILE A 163 10.32 -10.41 17.72
N ARG A 164 11.51 -9.93 17.38
CA ARG A 164 12.35 -9.14 18.27
C ARG A 164 12.39 -7.71 17.75
N ILE A 165 12.52 -6.76 18.66
CA ILE A 165 12.48 -5.33 18.34
C ILE A 165 13.84 -4.76 18.72
N LYS A 166 14.55 -4.15 17.77
CA LYS A 166 15.91 -3.63 17.97
C LYS A 166 15.89 -2.12 17.80
N SER A 167 16.54 -1.39 18.70
CA SER A 167 16.68 0.06 18.52
C SER A 167 17.62 0.34 17.35
N SER A 168 17.18 1.20 16.43
CA SER A 168 18.03 1.61 15.30
C SER A 168 19.18 2.50 15.75
N LYS A 169 19.01 3.22 16.88
CA LYS A 169 20.03 4.10 17.46
C LYS A 169 21.15 3.33 18.15
N THR A 170 20.79 2.38 19.02
CA THR A 170 21.76 1.70 19.89
C THR A 170 22.14 0.30 19.41
N GLY A 171 21.39 -0.27 18.47
CA GLY A 171 21.55 -1.66 18.02
C GLY A 171 21.13 -2.70 19.06
N LYS A 172 20.62 -2.29 20.22
CA LYS A 172 20.21 -3.20 21.30
C LYS A 172 18.77 -3.67 21.12
N PHE A 173 18.50 -4.91 21.51
CA PHE A 173 17.15 -5.47 21.51
C PHE A 173 16.35 -5.02 22.74
N LEU A 174 15.07 -4.76 22.53
CA LEU A 174 14.09 -4.59 23.59
C LEU A 174 13.98 -5.90 24.40
N ARG A 175 14.06 -5.76 25.72
CA ARG A 175 13.98 -6.83 26.70
C ARG A 175 13.06 -6.39 27.83
N ASN A 176 12.28 -7.32 28.33
CA ASN A 176 11.48 -7.12 29.54
C ASN A 176 12.36 -7.36 30.78
N GLU A 177 12.73 -6.28 31.46
CA GLU A 177 13.43 -6.25 32.73
C GLU A 177 12.45 -5.85 33.83
N ILE A 178 12.02 -6.83 34.63
CA ILE A 178 11.09 -6.63 35.76
C ILE A 178 9.84 -5.84 35.32
N MET A 179 9.15 -6.33 34.29
CA MET A 179 7.95 -5.75 33.68
C MET A 179 8.15 -4.47 32.87
N PHE A 180 9.32 -3.82 32.91
CA PHE A 180 9.64 -2.66 32.08
C PHE A 180 10.41 -3.07 30.84
N ILE A 181 10.11 -2.46 29.70
CA ILE A 181 10.80 -2.73 28.44
C ILE A 181 12.01 -1.79 28.31
N MET A 182 13.20 -2.38 28.19
CA MET A 182 14.48 -1.67 28.04
C MET A 182 15.24 -2.17 26.82
N ALA A 183 16.00 -1.29 26.16
CA ALA A 183 16.86 -1.61 25.03
C ALA A 183 18.29 -1.91 25.50
N ASP A 184 18.50 -3.04 26.17
CA ASP A 184 19.77 -3.37 26.82
C ASP A 184 20.36 -4.73 26.39
N SER A 185 19.65 -5.48 25.54
CA SER A 185 20.08 -6.84 25.17
C SER A 185 20.95 -6.85 23.92
N ASP A 186 22.12 -7.47 24.03
CA ASP A 186 23.02 -7.84 22.93
C ASP A 186 22.75 -9.24 22.37
N GLY A 187 21.78 -9.97 22.93
CA GLY A 187 21.51 -11.34 22.54
C GLY A 187 21.17 -11.42 21.06
N THR A 188 21.80 -12.34 20.33
CA THR A 188 21.56 -12.54 18.89
C THR A 188 20.57 -13.66 18.60
N THR A 189 20.24 -14.48 19.61
CA THR A 189 19.30 -15.61 19.49
C THR A 189 17.91 -15.29 20.06
N THR A 190 16.97 -16.22 19.90
CA THR A 190 15.60 -16.13 20.43
C THR A 190 15.40 -16.96 21.71
N ASP A 191 16.49 -17.48 22.28
CA ASP A 191 16.44 -18.34 23.47
C ASP A 191 15.97 -17.57 24.71
N ASP A 192 16.30 -16.27 24.77
CA ASP A 192 15.79 -15.37 25.78
C ASP A 192 14.39 -14.87 25.42
N SER A 193 13.38 -15.60 25.91
CA SER A 193 11.96 -15.24 25.76
C SER A 193 11.59 -13.84 26.27
N TRP A 194 12.40 -13.22 27.14
CA TRP A 194 12.17 -11.85 27.60
C TRP A 194 12.44 -10.81 26.51
N THR A 195 13.16 -11.17 25.44
CA THR A 195 13.43 -10.32 24.26
C THR A 195 12.49 -10.58 23.07
N VAL A 196 11.55 -11.52 23.22
CA VAL A 196 10.67 -11.95 22.14
C VAL A 196 9.25 -11.48 22.39
N PHE A 197 8.63 -10.92 21.34
CA PHE A 197 7.30 -10.35 21.38
C PHE A 197 6.41 -11.01 20.34
N ARG A 198 5.13 -11.22 20.68
CA ARG A 198 4.11 -11.66 19.73
C ARG A 198 3.23 -10.47 19.34
N PRO A 199 3.22 -10.05 18.07
CA PRO A 199 2.25 -9.06 17.60
C PRO A 199 0.87 -9.69 17.47
N VAL A 200 -0.16 -8.93 17.84
CA VAL A 200 -1.57 -9.32 17.72
C VAL A 200 -2.31 -8.17 17.03
N LYS A 201 -2.94 -8.44 15.87
CA LYS A 201 -3.82 -7.46 15.21
C LYS A 201 -5.02 -7.20 16.12
N VAL A 202 -5.27 -5.94 16.45
CA VAL A 202 -6.41 -5.55 17.30
C VAL A 202 -7.54 -5.03 16.43
N ASP A 203 -7.22 -4.14 15.49
CA ASP A 203 -8.12 -3.60 14.47
C ASP A 203 -7.30 -3.18 13.23
N GLU A 204 -7.88 -2.35 12.35
CA GLU A 204 -7.21 -1.89 11.13
C GLU A 204 -6.08 -0.88 11.39
N GLU A 205 -6.05 -0.21 12.54
CA GLU A 205 -5.07 0.85 12.84
C GLU A 205 -4.07 0.43 13.93
N THR A 206 -4.43 -0.52 14.79
CA THR A 206 -3.65 -0.84 15.99
C THR A 206 -3.31 -2.31 16.13
N ILE A 207 -2.15 -2.54 16.73
CA ILE A 207 -1.70 -3.84 17.22
C ILE A 207 -1.57 -3.82 18.74
N ALA A 208 -1.40 -4.99 19.32
CA ALA A 208 -0.88 -5.17 20.67
C ALA A 208 0.36 -6.08 20.60
N LEU A 209 1.24 -5.96 21.59
CA LEU A 209 2.43 -6.79 21.72
C LEU A 209 2.32 -7.62 22.99
N ILE A 210 2.57 -8.92 22.92
CA ILE A 210 2.71 -9.80 24.10
C ILE A 210 4.19 -10.10 24.29
N ASN A 211 4.76 -9.83 25.46
CA ASN A 211 6.11 -10.31 25.78
C ASN A 211 6.05 -11.79 26.15
N LEU A 212 6.89 -12.63 25.55
CA LEU A 212 6.81 -14.08 25.76
C LEU A 212 7.35 -14.55 27.11
N GLY A 213 8.23 -13.76 27.74
CA GLY A 213 8.81 -14.07 29.05
C GLY A 213 7.75 -14.13 30.16
N ASN A 214 6.91 -13.10 30.28
CA ASN A 214 5.83 -13.05 31.28
C ASN A 214 4.42 -13.28 30.72
N LYS A 215 4.26 -13.41 29.39
CA LYS A 215 2.98 -13.62 28.68
C LYS A 215 1.96 -12.50 28.90
N GLN A 216 2.43 -11.30 29.24
CA GLN A 216 1.58 -10.12 29.41
C GLN A 216 1.65 -9.22 28.18
N PHE A 217 0.58 -8.46 27.95
CA PHE A 217 0.55 -7.41 26.95
C PHE A 217 1.41 -6.23 27.39
N CYS A 218 2.20 -5.73 26.45
CA CYS A 218 2.86 -4.45 26.56
C CYS A 218 1.83 -3.32 26.53
N MET A 219 2.02 -2.35 27.41
CA MET A 219 1.20 -1.16 27.53
C MET A 219 2.04 0.04 27.93
N ARG A 220 1.56 1.24 27.62
CA ARG A 220 2.06 2.46 28.25
C ARG A 220 1.68 2.44 29.74
N VAL A 221 2.66 2.59 30.62
CA VAL A 221 2.45 2.65 32.07
C VAL A 221 1.98 4.06 32.45
N PRO A 222 0.73 4.26 32.91
CA PRO A 222 0.22 5.59 33.22
C PRO A 222 1.06 6.30 34.30
N GLY A 223 1.38 7.57 34.08
CA GLY A 223 2.17 8.40 35.00
C GLY A 223 3.69 8.28 34.83
N LEU A 224 4.19 7.21 34.21
CA LEU A 224 5.59 7.06 33.81
C LEU A 224 5.80 7.20 32.30
N ASP A 225 4.77 6.90 31.52
CA ASP A 225 4.78 6.79 30.06
C ASP A 225 5.81 5.79 29.51
N THR A 226 6.39 4.94 30.35
CA THR A 226 7.27 3.83 29.94
C THR A 226 6.46 2.73 29.27
N LEU A 227 7.10 1.96 28.39
CA LEU A 227 6.53 0.73 27.86
C LEU A 227 6.77 -0.39 28.89
N GLY A 228 5.71 -1.06 29.32
CA GLY A 228 5.80 -2.18 30.27
C GLY A 228 4.89 -3.34 29.88
N ALA A 229 5.36 -4.58 30.08
CA ALA A 229 4.57 -5.78 29.87
C ALA A 229 3.76 -6.12 31.12
N MET A 230 2.64 -5.42 31.33
CA MET A 230 1.87 -5.46 32.58
C MET A 230 0.38 -5.78 32.40
N ALA A 231 -0.16 -5.69 31.18
CA ALA A 231 -1.58 -5.89 30.94
C ALA A 231 -1.92 -7.38 30.73
N THR A 232 -3.06 -7.83 31.27
CA THR A 232 -3.57 -9.19 31.07
C THR A 232 -4.52 -9.32 29.88
N SER A 233 -4.93 -8.19 29.29
CA SER A 233 -5.78 -8.09 28.10
C SER A 233 -5.41 -6.84 27.29
N VAL A 234 -5.97 -6.68 26.09
CA VAL A 234 -5.75 -5.50 25.25
C VAL A 234 -6.55 -4.31 25.80
N THR A 235 -5.95 -3.57 26.73
CA THR A 235 -6.46 -2.29 27.24
C THR A 235 -6.20 -1.15 26.25
N THR A 236 -6.78 0.04 26.49
CA THR A 236 -6.50 1.23 25.67
C THR A 236 -5.01 1.54 25.59
N ALA A 237 -4.30 1.47 26.72
CA ALA A 237 -2.86 1.72 26.78
C ALA A 237 -1.99 0.61 26.15
N ALA A 238 -2.58 -0.56 25.85
CA ALA A 238 -1.91 -1.66 25.14
C ALA A 238 -2.09 -1.59 23.61
N ARG A 239 -2.89 -0.65 23.10
CA ARG A 239 -3.07 -0.43 21.67
C ARG A 239 -1.96 0.47 21.14
N ILE A 240 -1.21 -0.04 20.19
CA ILE A 240 -0.04 0.61 19.60
C ILE A 240 -0.28 0.77 18.11
N ARG A 241 -0.16 2.00 17.61
CA ARG A 241 -0.09 2.25 16.16
C ARG A 241 1.33 2.03 15.68
N VAL A 242 1.46 1.50 14.47
CA VAL A 242 2.75 1.26 13.81
C VAL A 242 2.82 2.11 12.56
N GLU A 243 3.84 2.95 12.47
CA GLU A 243 4.07 3.87 11.36
C GLU A 243 5.46 3.60 10.76
N GLU A 244 5.65 3.90 9.47
CA GLU A 244 7.00 3.94 8.89
C GLU A 244 7.72 5.21 9.37
N PRO A 245 8.97 5.14 9.86
CA PRO A 245 9.69 6.29 10.40
C PRO A 245 10.26 7.16 9.28
N VAL A 246 9.36 7.78 8.51
CA VAL A 246 9.67 8.74 7.45
C VAL A 246 9.23 10.13 7.89
N LEU A 247 10.08 11.14 7.66
CA LEU A 247 9.81 12.55 8.01
C LEU A 247 8.70 13.12 7.13
N THR A 248 8.82 12.87 5.84
CA THR A 248 7.86 13.31 4.84
C THR A 248 7.69 12.20 3.81
N ARG A 249 6.45 12.08 3.31
CA ARG A 249 6.13 11.27 2.14
C ARG A 249 5.42 12.14 1.13
N GLU A 250 5.95 12.15 -0.09
CA GLU A 250 5.30 12.73 -1.25
C GLU A 250 4.86 11.59 -2.18
N ILE A 251 3.61 11.64 -2.61
CA ILE A 251 3.05 10.72 -3.60
C ILE A 251 2.75 11.53 -4.85
N TYR A 252 3.19 11.04 -6.00
CA TYR A 252 2.94 11.67 -7.28
C TYR A 252 2.96 10.65 -8.42
N ASP A 253 2.66 11.09 -9.64
CA ASP A 253 2.61 10.27 -10.85
C ASP A 253 1.74 9.00 -10.69
N VAL A 254 0.48 9.19 -10.29
CA VAL A 254 -0.51 8.10 -10.24
C VAL A 254 -0.85 7.67 -11.67
N ILE A 255 -0.51 6.44 -12.03
CA ILE A 255 -0.71 5.86 -13.36
C ILE A 255 -1.70 4.70 -13.27
N TYR A 256 -2.81 4.83 -14.00
CA TYR A 256 -3.85 3.82 -14.08
C TYR A 256 -3.61 2.84 -15.23
N ASP A 257 -3.78 1.55 -14.96
CA ASP A 257 -3.74 0.51 -15.97
C ASP A 257 -5.15 0.16 -16.48
N PHE A 258 -5.63 0.98 -17.42
CA PHE A 258 -6.96 0.79 -18.03
C PHE A 258 -7.09 -0.54 -18.80
N ASN A 259 -5.98 -1.16 -19.23
CA ASN A 259 -6.04 -2.43 -19.95
C ASN A 259 -6.42 -3.60 -19.02
N ASN A 260 -6.16 -3.46 -17.72
CA ASN A 260 -6.49 -4.45 -16.70
C ASN A 260 -7.63 -3.99 -15.79
N ALA A 261 -8.41 -3.00 -16.24
CA ALA A 261 -9.55 -2.48 -15.51
C ALA A 261 -10.80 -3.36 -15.71
N ARG A 262 -11.71 -3.35 -14.73
CA ARG A 262 -12.95 -4.13 -14.78
C ARG A 262 -14.15 -3.31 -14.37
N VAL A 263 -15.26 -3.50 -15.09
CA VAL A 263 -16.59 -3.04 -14.69
C VAL A 263 -17.43 -4.23 -14.20
N TYR A 264 -18.11 -4.09 -13.08
CA TYR A 264 -18.93 -5.14 -12.47
C TYR A 264 -20.12 -4.56 -11.68
N ASP A 265 -20.97 -5.45 -11.14
CA ASP A 265 -22.19 -5.13 -10.37
C ASP A 265 -23.08 -4.07 -11.03
N GLN A 266 -23.31 -4.24 -12.34
CA GLN A 266 -24.07 -3.32 -13.15
C GLN A 266 -25.57 -3.49 -12.92
N THR A 267 -26.26 -2.41 -12.56
CA THR A 267 -27.71 -2.39 -12.35
C THR A 267 -28.36 -1.25 -13.12
N VAL A 268 -29.40 -1.56 -13.91
CA VAL A 268 -30.20 -0.56 -14.62
C VAL A 268 -31.28 -0.01 -13.69
N LEU A 269 -31.36 1.30 -13.55
CA LEU A 269 -32.22 2.00 -12.59
C LEU A 269 -32.96 3.15 -13.27
N VAL A 270 -34.22 3.38 -12.86
CA VAL A 270 -34.93 4.64 -13.16
C VAL A 270 -34.46 5.67 -12.14
N VAL A 271 -33.64 6.63 -12.57
CA VAL A 271 -33.03 7.64 -11.69
C VAL A 271 -33.87 8.91 -11.57
N ALA A 272 -34.77 9.17 -12.52
CA ALA A 272 -35.81 10.18 -12.42
C ALA A 272 -37.06 9.76 -13.18
N GLN A 273 -38.22 10.24 -12.72
CA GLN A 273 -39.49 10.05 -13.40
C GLN A 273 -40.32 11.32 -13.28
N ASN A 274 -40.93 11.72 -14.39
CA ASN A 274 -41.94 12.77 -14.40
C ASN A 274 -42.90 12.56 -15.58
N SER A 275 -43.95 13.35 -15.70
CA SER A 275 -44.96 13.17 -16.75
C SER A 275 -45.55 14.48 -17.23
N ALA A 276 -46.10 14.46 -18.44
CA ALA A 276 -46.91 15.53 -19.00
C ALA A 276 -48.23 14.95 -19.53
N ALA A 277 -49.32 15.71 -19.41
CA ALA A 277 -50.65 15.30 -19.81
C ALA A 277 -51.24 16.29 -20.82
N ASN A 278 -51.89 15.77 -21.85
CA ASN A 278 -52.57 16.56 -22.87
C ASN A 278 -54.07 16.25 -22.84
N PHE A 279 -54.85 17.22 -22.34
CA PHE A 279 -56.32 17.14 -22.25
C PHE A 279 -57.04 17.72 -23.48
N THR A 280 -56.30 18.05 -24.53
CA THR A 280 -56.86 18.58 -25.78
C THR A 280 -57.14 17.45 -26.77
N ASP A 281 -57.86 17.79 -27.85
CA ASP A 281 -58.19 16.91 -28.96
C ASP A 281 -57.09 16.88 -30.05
N GLN A 282 -56.00 17.64 -29.87
CA GLN A 282 -54.85 17.71 -30.79
C GLN A 282 -53.57 17.30 -30.06
N SER A 283 -52.61 16.73 -30.78
CA SER A 283 -51.29 16.41 -30.20
C SER A 283 -50.53 17.69 -29.84
N SER A 284 -49.80 17.70 -28.73
CA SER A 284 -48.93 18.81 -28.32
C SER A 284 -47.54 18.32 -27.95
N THR A 285 -46.52 19.14 -28.14
CA THR A 285 -45.15 18.86 -27.65
C THR A 285 -44.99 19.53 -26.30
N LEU A 286 -44.67 18.75 -25.28
CA LEU A 286 -44.53 19.23 -23.90
C LEU A 286 -43.14 18.87 -23.37
N ASP A 287 -42.56 19.81 -22.62
CA ASP A 287 -41.29 19.61 -21.93
C ASP A 287 -41.51 18.92 -20.58
N VAL A 288 -40.84 17.78 -20.40
CA VAL A 288 -40.84 17.05 -19.14
C VAL A 288 -39.49 17.28 -18.46
N LYS A 289 -39.53 18.00 -17.34
CA LYS A 289 -38.35 18.25 -16.49
C LYS A 289 -38.11 17.08 -15.55
N LEU A 290 -36.90 16.55 -15.56
CA LEU A 290 -36.46 15.43 -14.73
C LEU A 290 -35.30 15.91 -13.86
N ALA A 291 -35.41 15.72 -12.55
CA ALA A 291 -34.37 16.06 -11.60
C ALA A 291 -33.86 14.78 -10.93
N TYR A 292 -32.54 14.62 -10.84
CA TYR A 292 -31.91 13.52 -10.12
C TYR A 292 -30.59 13.96 -9.48
N THR A 293 -30.14 13.18 -8.50
CA THR A 293 -28.83 13.34 -7.89
C THR A 293 -27.87 12.33 -8.50
N ASP A 294 -26.84 12.81 -9.17
CA ASP A 294 -25.72 11.99 -9.64
C ASP A 294 -24.72 11.81 -8.49
N THR A 295 -24.46 10.55 -8.14
CA THR A 295 -23.57 10.19 -7.02
C THR A 295 -22.44 9.32 -7.53
N LYS A 296 -21.21 9.76 -7.25
CA LYS A 296 -19.96 9.09 -7.64
C LYS A 296 -19.18 8.70 -6.41
N THR A 297 -18.55 7.53 -6.43
CA THR A 297 -17.62 7.12 -5.38
C THR A 297 -16.24 6.86 -5.94
N SER A 298 -15.22 7.08 -5.12
CA SER A 298 -13.82 6.85 -5.46
C SER A 298 -13.03 6.43 -4.22
N SER A 299 -12.14 5.46 -4.36
CA SER A 299 -11.23 5.01 -3.31
C SER A 299 -9.93 4.50 -3.92
N TRP A 300 -8.80 4.83 -3.29
CA TRP A 300 -7.47 4.36 -3.68
C TRP A 300 -6.94 3.47 -2.58
N LYS A 301 -6.64 2.21 -2.89
CA LYS A 301 -6.11 1.24 -1.93
C LYS A 301 -4.82 0.64 -2.45
N THR A 302 -4.01 0.16 -1.54
CA THR A 302 -2.69 -0.43 -1.80
C THR A 302 -2.54 -1.68 -0.95
N ASP A 303 -1.81 -2.67 -1.47
CA ASP A 303 -1.56 -3.92 -0.77
C ASP A 303 -0.50 -3.78 0.36
N PHE A 304 0.09 -2.60 0.52
CA PHE A 304 1.11 -2.30 1.54
C PHE A 304 0.47 -1.75 2.81
N SER A 305 0.50 -2.55 3.89
CA SER A 305 -0.19 -2.24 5.15
C SER A 305 0.22 -0.93 5.83
N LEU A 306 1.43 -0.41 5.57
CA LEU A 306 1.94 0.82 6.18
C LEU A 306 1.58 2.09 5.40
N THR A 307 0.79 1.97 4.35
CA THR A 307 0.28 3.12 3.57
C THR A 307 -1.16 3.51 3.92
N LEU A 308 -1.76 2.87 4.92
CA LEU A 308 -3.14 3.16 5.35
C LEU A 308 -3.23 4.51 6.08
N GLY A 309 -4.20 5.36 5.70
CA GLY A 309 -4.41 6.68 6.33
C GLY A 309 -3.47 7.78 5.84
N MET A 310 -2.60 7.49 4.86
CA MET A 310 -1.70 8.47 4.25
C MET A 310 -2.47 9.46 3.39
N LYS A 311 -2.12 10.75 3.48
CA LYS A 311 -2.75 11.83 2.71
C LYS A 311 -1.83 12.35 1.62
N THR A 312 -2.40 12.66 0.45
CA THR A 312 -1.66 13.31 -0.63
C THR A 312 -1.87 14.81 -0.68
N SER A 313 -0.81 15.51 -1.06
CA SER A 313 -0.82 16.93 -1.38
C SER A 313 -1.16 17.21 -2.85
N ILE A 314 -1.09 16.19 -3.73
CA ILE A 314 -1.41 16.33 -5.15
C ILE A 314 -2.89 16.11 -5.44
N GLU A 315 -3.34 16.69 -6.55
CA GLU A 315 -4.62 16.37 -7.18
C GLU A 315 -4.49 15.11 -8.03
N ILE A 316 -5.45 14.20 -7.90
CA ILE A 316 -5.46 12.91 -8.58
C ILE A 316 -6.67 12.86 -9.51
N GLY A 317 -6.44 12.53 -10.78
CA GLY A 317 -7.52 12.33 -11.75
C GLY A 317 -8.46 11.20 -11.33
N VAL A 318 -9.75 11.34 -11.61
CA VAL A 318 -10.77 10.36 -11.24
C VAL A 318 -11.25 9.62 -12.49
N PRO A 319 -10.96 8.32 -12.63
CA PRO A 319 -11.55 7.49 -13.69
C PRO A 319 -13.05 7.29 -13.49
N LEU A 320 -13.81 7.24 -14.59
CA LEU A 320 -15.25 6.97 -14.58
C LEU A 320 -15.62 5.94 -15.66
N ILE A 321 -16.74 5.26 -15.45
CA ILE A 321 -17.32 4.34 -16.43
C ILE A 321 -18.07 5.13 -17.50
N PHE A 322 -17.77 4.88 -18.77
CA PHE A 322 -18.44 5.44 -19.94
C PHE A 322 -18.70 4.34 -20.96
N ASP A 323 -19.95 4.17 -21.41
CA ASP A 323 -20.33 3.16 -22.43
C ASP A 323 -19.78 1.74 -22.18
N GLY A 324 -19.65 1.35 -20.91
CA GLY A 324 -19.11 0.05 -20.51
C GLY A 324 -17.58 -0.08 -20.55
N SER A 325 -16.85 0.95 -20.98
CA SER A 325 -15.40 1.12 -20.76
C SER A 325 -15.14 2.02 -19.55
N ILE A 326 -13.86 2.13 -19.18
CA ILE A 326 -13.41 3.02 -18.11
C ILE A 326 -12.41 3.99 -18.71
N GLU A 327 -12.62 5.28 -18.49
CA GLU A 327 -11.79 6.34 -19.06
C GLU A 327 -11.45 7.38 -17.98
N MET A 328 -10.36 8.11 -18.18
CA MET A 328 -10.02 9.24 -17.32
C MET A 328 -11.03 10.37 -17.52
N SER A 329 -11.65 10.85 -16.43
CA SER A 329 -12.56 12.00 -16.51
C SER A 329 -11.81 13.33 -16.37
N ALA A 330 -12.53 14.44 -16.55
CA ALA A 330 -12.02 15.78 -16.24
C ALA A 330 -12.04 16.08 -14.72
N GLU A 331 -12.59 15.18 -13.89
CA GLU A 331 -12.62 15.37 -12.45
C GLU A 331 -11.26 15.05 -11.84
N VAL A 332 -10.84 15.92 -10.93
CA VAL A 332 -9.65 15.74 -10.11
C VAL A 332 -10.05 15.79 -8.64
N ARG A 333 -9.29 15.10 -7.81
CA ARG A 333 -9.52 15.01 -6.38
C ARG A 333 -8.29 15.43 -5.60
N SER A 334 -8.48 16.40 -4.72
CA SER A 334 -7.49 16.80 -3.72
C SER A 334 -7.74 16.12 -2.37
N GLY A 335 -6.71 16.07 -1.53
CA GLY A 335 -6.81 15.56 -0.16
C GLY A 335 -7.17 14.07 -0.09
N VAL A 336 -6.70 13.29 -1.06
CA VAL A 336 -6.95 11.84 -1.08
C VAL A 336 -6.20 11.20 0.08
N GLU A 337 -6.92 10.35 0.80
CA GLU A 337 -6.41 9.57 1.91
C GLU A 337 -6.54 8.09 1.55
N TRP A 338 -5.43 7.37 1.56
CA TRP A 338 -5.35 5.99 1.10
C TRP A 338 -6.20 5.08 2.00
N GLY A 339 -6.94 4.18 1.38
CA GLY A 339 -7.86 3.28 2.07
C GLY A 339 -9.25 3.88 2.32
N LYS A 340 -9.41 5.21 2.27
CA LYS A 340 -10.71 5.85 2.46
C LYS A 340 -11.53 5.86 1.18
N SER A 341 -12.85 5.73 1.37
CA SER A 341 -13.82 5.94 0.32
C SER A 341 -14.32 7.36 0.38
N PHE A 342 -14.58 7.90 -0.79
CA PHE A 342 -15.06 9.24 -0.92
C PHE A 342 -16.24 9.32 -1.86
N GLU A 343 -17.13 10.27 -1.61
CA GLU A 343 -18.37 10.46 -2.38
C GLU A 343 -18.48 11.91 -2.88
N THR A 344 -18.96 12.07 -4.10
CA THR A 344 -19.35 13.35 -4.70
C THR A 344 -20.78 13.21 -5.19
N SER A 345 -21.65 14.16 -4.82
CA SER A 345 -23.06 14.18 -5.23
C SER A 345 -23.41 15.53 -5.88
N THR A 346 -24.02 15.49 -7.05
CA THR A 346 -24.43 16.67 -7.83
C THR A 346 -25.89 16.57 -8.23
N ASN A 347 -26.68 17.61 -7.96
CA ASN A 347 -28.07 17.66 -8.43
C ASN A 347 -28.09 18.15 -9.88
N LEU A 348 -28.72 17.35 -10.75
CA LEU A 348 -28.84 17.62 -12.17
C LEU A 348 -30.32 17.73 -12.56
N GLU A 349 -30.59 18.63 -13.50
CA GLU A 349 -31.88 18.75 -14.16
C GLU A 349 -31.71 18.56 -15.66
N VAL A 350 -32.55 17.71 -16.25
CA VAL A 350 -32.60 17.49 -17.68
C VAL A 350 -34.04 17.67 -18.18
N VAL A 351 -34.16 18.22 -19.39
CA VAL A 351 -35.45 18.44 -20.04
C VAL A 351 -35.56 17.51 -21.23
N ASN A 352 -36.64 16.74 -21.29
CA ASN A 352 -36.99 15.92 -22.45
C ASN A 352 -38.29 16.42 -23.08
N SER A 353 -38.24 16.84 -24.33
CA SER A 353 -39.41 17.28 -25.09
C SER A 353 -40.08 16.06 -25.73
N VAL A 354 -41.34 15.81 -25.38
CA VAL A 354 -42.11 14.65 -25.87
C VAL A 354 -43.40 15.08 -26.53
N ILE A 355 -43.78 14.39 -27.61
CA ILE A 355 -45.09 14.55 -28.22
C ILE A 355 -46.10 13.79 -27.35
N VAL A 356 -47.11 14.49 -26.86
CA VAL A 356 -48.19 13.95 -26.03
C VAL A 356 -49.47 13.94 -26.88
N PRO A 357 -49.93 12.75 -27.33
CA PRO A 357 -51.17 12.60 -28.11
C PRO A 357 -52.40 13.18 -27.41
N PRO A 358 -53.49 13.44 -28.17
CA PRO A 358 -54.77 13.86 -27.59
C PRO A 358 -55.22 12.93 -26.46
N MET A 359 -55.75 13.48 -25.38
CA MET A 359 -56.31 12.72 -24.27
C MET A 359 -55.37 11.64 -23.70
N THR A 360 -54.06 11.91 -23.64
CA THR A 360 -53.07 10.99 -23.06
C THR A 360 -52.17 11.67 -22.03
N LYS A 361 -51.59 10.87 -21.14
CA LYS A 361 -50.48 11.25 -20.28
C LYS A 361 -49.25 10.44 -20.69
N VAL A 362 -48.14 11.14 -20.94
CA VAL A 362 -46.85 10.54 -21.22
C VAL A 362 -45.99 10.66 -19.97
N THR A 363 -45.57 9.53 -19.43
CA THR A 363 -44.57 9.44 -18.37
C THR A 363 -43.20 9.22 -19.01
N VAL A 364 -42.22 10.02 -18.61
CA VAL A 364 -40.83 9.93 -19.02
C VAL A 364 -40.00 9.42 -17.84
N ASN A 365 -39.29 8.31 -18.06
CA ASN A 365 -38.31 7.77 -17.15
C ASN A 365 -36.91 8.11 -17.69
N LEU A 366 -36.07 8.71 -16.86
CA LEU A 366 -34.62 8.73 -17.09
C LEU A 366 -34.04 7.45 -16.52
N VAL A 367 -33.50 6.61 -17.38
CA VAL A 367 -32.89 5.33 -17.02
C VAL A 367 -31.38 5.46 -17.15
N ALA A 368 -30.66 4.98 -16.14
CA ALA A 368 -29.19 4.94 -16.14
C ALA A 368 -28.71 3.58 -15.60
N THR A 369 -27.49 3.22 -15.94
CA THR A 369 -26.81 2.05 -15.37
C THR A 369 -25.89 2.52 -14.25
N LYS A 370 -26.03 1.97 -13.05
CA LYS A 370 -25.05 2.14 -11.98
C LYS A 370 -24.08 0.97 -12.03
N GLY A 371 -22.78 1.25 -12.08
CA GLY A 371 -21.74 0.22 -12.09
C GLY A 371 -20.67 0.48 -11.04
N LEU A 372 -19.96 -0.58 -10.67
CA LEU A 372 -18.70 -0.52 -9.95
C LEU A 372 -17.55 -0.75 -10.91
N CYS A 373 -16.40 -0.15 -10.64
CA CYS A 373 -15.16 -0.47 -11.34
C CYS A 373 -14.00 -0.65 -10.38
N ASP A 374 -13.06 -1.49 -10.78
CA ASP A 374 -11.72 -1.54 -10.21
C ASP A 374 -10.66 -1.35 -11.30
N ILE A 375 -9.56 -0.68 -10.94
CA ILE A 375 -8.48 -0.34 -11.87
C ILE A 375 -7.15 -0.50 -11.12
N PRO A 376 -6.25 -1.39 -11.56
CA PRO A 376 -4.90 -1.43 -11.04
C PRO A 376 -4.19 -0.09 -11.30
N PHE A 377 -3.42 0.39 -10.33
CA PHE A 377 -2.61 1.59 -10.49
C PHE A 377 -1.24 1.45 -9.82
N SER A 378 -0.30 2.27 -10.28
CA SER A 378 0.99 2.49 -9.65
C SER A 378 1.20 3.99 -9.37
N PHE A 379 2.17 4.30 -8.51
CA PHE A 379 2.54 5.69 -8.22
C PHE A 379 4.00 5.78 -7.80
N MET A 380 4.56 6.99 -7.88
CA MET A 380 5.86 7.32 -7.32
C MET A 380 5.72 7.81 -5.90
N GLN A 381 6.55 7.26 -5.02
CA GLN A 381 6.68 7.64 -3.63
C GLN A 381 8.07 8.21 -3.41
N ARG A 382 8.14 9.40 -2.80
CA ARG A 382 9.38 10.00 -2.32
C ARG A 382 9.31 10.16 -0.82
N ASP A 383 10.15 9.42 -0.13
CA ASP A 383 10.29 9.49 1.33
C ASP A 383 11.51 10.29 1.70
N THR A 384 11.38 11.17 2.69
CA THR A 384 12.54 11.70 3.41
C THR A 384 12.70 10.87 4.67
N LEU A 385 13.78 10.09 4.76
CA LEU A 385 14.06 9.29 5.95
C LEU A 385 14.43 10.18 7.14
N TYR A 386 14.45 9.61 8.34
CA TYR A 386 14.83 10.31 9.59
C TYR A 386 16.23 10.94 9.53
N ASP A 387 17.13 10.44 8.69
CA ASP A 387 18.47 11.00 8.46
C ASP A 387 18.52 12.08 7.36
N GLY A 388 17.37 12.46 6.82
CA GLY A 388 17.22 13.47 5.77
C GLY A 388 17.46 12.94 4.36
N ARG A 389 17.83 11.68 4.17
CA ARG A 389 18.03 11.12 2.82
C ARG A 389 16.69 10.94 2.10
N PRO A 390 16.58 11.40 0.84
CA PRO A 390 15.42 11.10 0.01
C PRO A 390 15.55 9.69 -0.57
N VAL A 391 14.46 8.91 -0.52
CA VAL A 391 14.31 7.61 -1.17
C VAL A 391 13.14 7.67 -2.12
N LEU A 392 13.40 7.34 -3.38
CA LEU A 392 12.40 7.27 -4.44
C LEU A 392 12.02 5.82 -4.72
N THR A 393 10.72 5.53 -4.66
CA THR A 393 10.19 4.17 -4.82
C THR A 393 9.00 4.19 -5.76
N GLU A 394 9.02 3.35 -6.79
CA GLU A 394 7.83 3.05 -7.58
C GLU A 394 6.97 2.02 -6.83
N VAL A 395 5.77 2.42 -6.41
CA VAL A 395 4.82 1.56 -5.69
C VAL A 395 3.81 1.01 -6.70
N GLN A 396 3.77 -0.33 -6.81
CA GLN A 396 2.83 -1.07 -7.68
C GLN A 396 1.89 -1.91 -6.82
N GLY A 397 0.77 -2.39 -7.38
CA GLY A 397 -0.23 -3.13 -6.59
C GLY A 397 -1.20 -2.20 -5.85
N GLY A 398 -1.42 -1.00 -6.39
CA GLY A 398 -2.57 -0.19 -6.03
C GLY A 398 -3.81 -0.69 -6.78
N THR A 399 -4.98 -0.59 -6.15
CA THR A 399 -6.28 -0.77 -6.81
C THR A 399 -7.17 0.43 -6.50
N TYR A 400 -7.62 1.10 -7.55
CA TYR A 400 -8.66 2.11 -7.47
C TYR A 400 -10.02 1.44 -7.54
N PHE A 401 -10.97 1.91 -6.73
CA PHE A 401 -12.36 1.49 -6.75
C PHE A 401 -13.25 2.70 -7.02
N GLY A 402 -14.10 2.60 -8.03
CA GLY A 402 -15.01 3.66 -8.42
C GLY A 402 -16.46 3.19 -8.59
N SER A 403 -17.41 4.12 -8.51
CA SER A 403 -18.78 3.87 -8.94
C SER A 403 -19.41 5.14 -9.51
N ASN A 404 -20.16 5.02 -10.60
CA ASN A 404 -20.94 6.13 -11.15
C ASN A 404 -22.16 5.63 -11.95
N TYR A 405 -23.08 6.55 -12.27
CA TYR A 405 -24.11 6.32 -13.27
C TYR A 405 -23.56 6.59 -14.67
N TYR A 406 -23.94 5.76 -15.64
CA TYR A 406 -23.58 5.88 -17.05
C TYR A 406 -24.71 5.32 -17.95
N ASN A 407 -24.57 5.46 -19.28
CA ASN A 407 -25.57 5.01 -20.26
C ASN A 407 -26.99 5.55 -19.99
N HIS A 408 -27.08 6.86 -19.75
CA HIS A 408 -28.33 7.57 -19.56
C HIS A 408 -29.19 7.53 -20.83
N LYS A 409 -30.46 7.13 -20.70
CA LYS A 409 -31.44 7.11 -21.78
C LYS A 409 -32.82 7.48 -21.28
N PHE A 410 -33.66 8.01 -22.17
CA PHE A 410 -35.06 8.29 -21.89
C PHE A 410 -35.94 7.13 -22.35
N GLU A 411 -36.88 6.72 -21.50
CA GLU A 411 -37.93 5.78 -21.84
C GLU A 411 -39.29 6.44 -21.59
N THR A 412 -40.21 6.29 -22.54
CA THR A 412 -41.53 6.93 -22.47
C THR A 412 -42.65 5.89 -22.42
N ARG A 413 -43.65 6.13 -21.59
CA ARG A 413 -44.87 5.33 -21.51
C ARG A 413 -46.09 6.23 -21.60
N ALA A 414 -46.98 5.96 -22.55
CA ALA A 414 -48.26 6.64 -22.69
C ALA A 414 -49.38 5.86 -22.00
N GLU A 415 -50.31 6.59 -21.40
CA GLU A 415 -51.55 6.08 -20.82
C GLU A 415 -52.72 6.98 -21.22
N ASP A 416 -53.87 6.39 -21.54
CA ASP A 416 -55.08 7.13 -21.89
C ASP A 416 -55.62 7.85 -20.65
N LEU A 417 -56.03 9.10 -20.84
CA LEU A 417 -56.71 9.86 -19.80
C LEU A 417 -58.19 9.49 -19.74
N PRO A 418 -58.81 9.51 -18.54
CA PRO A 418 -60.25 9.28 -18.44
C PRO A 418 -61.01 10.33 -19.26
N PRO A 419 -62.16 9.97 -19.85
CA PRO A 419 -62.97 10.89 -20.63
C PRO A 419 -63.36 12.09 -19.75
N VAL A 420 -63.20 13.31 -20.28
CA VAL A 420 -63.63 14.52 -19.60
C VAL A 420 -65.15 14.49 -19.51
N THR A 421 -65.68 14.18 -18.32
CA THR A 421 -67.11 14.32 -18.03
C THR A 421 -67.43 15.82 -18.07
N LYS A 422 -68.07 16.28 -19.15
CA LYS A 422 -68.65 17.63 -19.19
C LYS A 422 -69.78 17.66 -18.14
N LEU A 423 -69.58 18.43 -17.07
CA LEU A 423 -70.64 18.80 -16.11
C LEU A 423 -71.65 19.75 -16.78
#